data_AF-A0AAD7B855-F1
#
_entry.id   AF-A0AAD7B855-F1
#
_cell.length_a   1.000
_cell.length_b   1.000
_cell.length_c   1.000
_cell.angle_alpha   90.00
_cell.angle_beta   90.00
_cell.angle_gamma   90.00
#
_symmetry.space_group_name_H-M   'P 1'
#
loop_
_entity.id
_entity.type
_entity.pdbx_description
1 polymer ?
#
loop_
_entity_poly.entity_id
_entity_poly.type
_entity_poly.pdbx_seq_one_letter_code
_entity_poly.pdbx_strand_id
1 'polypeptide(L)'
;MANEKRDPAVIVVPRTGGDIIVRQFRPSDAPQIHAMLFEGLVYGPESPRNTALRRSLTSPRAYLAYTAFALGLTTLSCSRRDLRLAGGTLCTVSLLFMLYLWRAINNLFVNFCIGARKTDMADIAKSYEIPDDISAEQGPGGFFVAAIESGEESEVVGYLGLDYHANDDPTSGELRRMIVSARHRRRKIGSLLINAAMAHARSRSPPLLTIDLETTEFQPGAQKLYTRHGFAVVGTRVVSVGVFQATIFRFRRKVAE
;
A
#
# COMPACT_ATOMS: atom_id res chain seq x y z
N MET A 1 15.75 -43.94 -3.87
CA MET A 1 16.10 -42.90 -2.89
C MET A 1 16.04 -41.56 -3.58
N ALA A 2 14.90 -40.87 -3.47
CA ALA A 2 14.68 -39.57 -4.10
C ALA A 2 15.32 -38.49 -3.21
N ASN A 3 16.22 -37.71 -3.81
CA ASN A 3 16.94 -36.63 -3.17
C ASN A 3 16.02 -35.40 -3.14
N GLU A 4 15.51 -35.06 -1.97
CA GLU A 4 14.67 -33.89 -1.71
C GLU A 4 15.54 -32.62 -1.84
N LYS A 5 15.52 -32.01 -3.03
CA LYS A 5 16.10 -30.68 -3.26
C LYS A 5 15.33 -29.66 -2.42
N ARG A 6 15.93 -29.22 -1.31
CA ARG A 6 15.46 -28.04 -0.58
C ARG A 6 15.55 -26.80 -1.46
N ASP A 7 14.42 -26.12 -1.58
CA ASP A 7 14.21 -24.86 -2.31
C ASP A 7 15.03 -23.73 -1.62
N PRO A 8 15.98 -23.07 -2.30
CA PRO A 8 17.00 -22.24 -1.64
C PRO A 8 16.55 -20.86 -1.12
N ALA A 9 15.26 -20.60 -0.91
CA ALA A 9 14.79 -19.27 -0.48
C ALA A 9 13.62 -19.25 0.53
N VAL A 10 13.33 -20.35 1.24
CA VAL A 10 12.25 -20.37 2.23
C VAL A 10 12.77 -19.99 3.61
N ILE A 11 12.48 -18.77 4.06
CA ILE A 11 12.72 -18.36 5.44
C ILE A 11 11.50 -18.75 6.28
N VAL A 12 11.66 -19.79 7.11
CA VAL A 12 10.62 -20.29 8.04
C VAL A 12 10.84 -19.69 9.42
N VAL A 13 9.83 -19.03 9.99
CA VAL A 13 9.86 -18.57 11.40
C VAL A 13 8.75 -19.27 12.18
N PRO A 14 9.07 -20.19 13.11
CA PRO A 14 8.05 -20.97 13.79
C PRO A 14 7.34 -20.17 14.87
N ARG A 15 6.00 -20.12 14.85
CA ARG A 15 5.15 -19.53 15.92
C ARG A 15 3.74 -20.12 15.97
N THR A 16 3.19 -20.22 17.18
CA THR A 16 1.82 -20.67 17.50
C THR A 16 0.77 -20.05 16.57
N GLY A 17 0.21 -20.87 15.67
CA GLY A 17 -0.77 -20.47 14.65
C GLY A 17 -0.33 -20.68 13.20
N GLY A 18 0.49 -21.70 12.91
CA GLY A 18 1.07 -21.97 11.60
C GLY A 18 2.34 -21.16 11.36
N ASP A 19 3.34 -21.80 10.75
CA ASP A 19 4.62 -21.15 10.45
C ASP A 19 4.44 -20.17 9.30
N ILE A 20 4.80 -18.91 9.54
CA ILE A 20 4.82 -17.91 8.46
C ILE A 20 6.08 -18.15 7.65
N ILE A 21 5.89 -18.43 6.37
CA ILE A 21 6.97 -18.58 5.41
C ILE A 21 6.99 -17.37 4.47
N VAL A 22 8.19 -16.98 4.04
CA VAL A 22 8.35 -16.06 2.91
C VAL A 22 8.89 -16.85 1.73
N ARG A 23 8.21 -16.74 0.59
CA ARG A 23 8.53 -17.42 -0.67
C ARG A 23 8.26 -16.50 -1.85
N GLN A 24 8.66 -16.91 -3.06
CA GLN A 24 8.20 -16.24 -4.27
C GLN A 24 6.71 -16.47 -4.52
N PHE A 25 6.13 -15.53 -5.27
CA PHE A 25 4.75 -15.59 -5.76
C PHE A 25 4.47 -16.87 -6.53
N ARG A 26 3.29 -17.44 -6.31
CA ARG A 26 2.70 -18.50 -7.12
C ARG A 26 1.46 -17.95 -7.82
N PRO A 27 1.14 -18.37 -9.06
CA PRO A 27 -0.07 -17.91 -9.75
C PRO A 27 -1.37 -18.11 -8.96
N SER A 28 -1.45 -19.13 -8.10
CA SER A 28 -2.58 -19.39 -7.21
C SER A 28 -2.77 -18.33 -6.12
N ASP A 29 -1.76 -17.52 -5.80
CA ASP A 29 -1.84 -16.44 -4.80
C ASP A 29 -2.56 -15.20 -5.34
N ALA A 30 -2.66 -15.04 -6.67
CA ALA A 30 -3.12 -13.79 -7.31
C ALA A 30 -4.50 -13.29 -6.82
N PRO A 31 -5.53 -14.15 -6.67
CA PRO A 31 -6.82 -13.70 -6.15
C PRO A 31 -6.73 -13.13 -4.73
N GLN A 32 -5.94 -13.75 -3.85
CA GLN A 32 -5.74 -13.30 -2.47
C GLN A 32 -4.96 -11.98 -2.43
N ILE A 33 -3.93 -11.84 -3.26
CA ILE A 33 -3.14 -10.60 -3.39
C ILE A 33 -4.03 -9.44 -3.86
N HIS A 34 -4.87 -9.67 -4.88
CA HIS A 34 -5.80 -8.64 -5.37
C HIS A 34 -6.81 -8.22 -4.30
N ALA A 35 -7.35 -9.17 -3.54
CA ALA A 35 -8.25 -8.85 -2.43
C ALA A 35 -7.52 -8.04 -1.33
N MET A 36 -6.33 -8.49 -0.96
CA MET A 36 -5.50 -7.85 0.06
C MET A 36 -5.04 -6.45 -0.36
N LEU A 37 -4.85 -6.17 -1.65
CA LEU A 37 -4.58 -4.83 -2.17
C LEU A 37 -5.70 -3.84 -1.80
N PHE A 38 -6.95 -4.23 -2.03
CA PHE A 38 -8.11 -3.40 -1.70
C PHE A 38 -8.33 -3.32 -0.19
N GLU A 39 -8.18 -4.43 0.53
CA GLU A 39 -8.30 -4.41 1.99
C GLU A 39 -7.22 -3.51 2.62
N GLY A 40 -5.96 -3.66 2.23
CA GLY A 40 -4.83 -2.92 2.79
C GLY A 40 -4.89 -1.42 2.52
N LEU A 41 -5.34 -1.01 1.33
CA LEU A 41 -5.32 0.39 0.90
C LEU A 41 -6.66 1.12 1.01
N VAL A 42 -7.78 0.42 0.88
CA VAL A 42 -9.12 1.02 0.76
C VAL A 42 -9.99 0.63 1.94
N TYR A 43 -10.37 -0.64 2.07
CA TYR A 43 -11.50 -1.05 2.92
C TYR A 43 -11.13 -1.45 4.34
N GLY A 44 -9.87 -1.79 4.60
CA GLY A 44 -9.39 -2.22 5.90
C GLY A 44 -9.47 -1.12 6.97
N PRO A 45 -9.57 -1.48 8.25
CA PRO A 45 -9.81 -0.52 9.34
C PRO A 45 -8.68 0.52 9.47
N GLU A 46 -7.44 0.09 9.28
CA GLU A 46 -6.23 0.92 9.30
C GLU A 46 -5.73 1.27 7.90
N SER A 47 -6.63 1.35 6.92
CA SER A 47 -6.24 1.69 5.56
C SER A 47 -5.79 3.15 5.45
N PRO A 48 -4.85 3.47 4.53
CA PRO A 48 -4.50 4.83 4.15
C PRO A 48 -5.73 5.65 3.75
N ARG A 49 -6.72 5.06 3.05
CA ARG A 49 -7.99 5.72 2.74
C ARG A 49 -8.71 6.19 4.00
N ASN A 50 -8.88 5.32 5.00
CA ASN A 50 -9.56 5.69 6.24
C ASN A 50 -8.81 6.77 7.00
N THR A 51 -7.48 6.70 7.02
CA THR A 51 -6.63 7.72 7.64
C THR A 51 -6.77 9.07 6.92
N ALA A 52 -6.76 9.07 5.58
CA ALA A 52 -6.98 10.24 4.76
C ALA A 52 -8.38 10.85 4.98
N LEU A 53 -9.44 10.03 5.04
CA LEU A 53 -10.80 10.46 5.34
C LEU A 53 -10.89 11.08 6.74
N ARG A 54 -10.37 10.42 7.77
CA ARG A 54 -10.40 10.97 9.13
C ARG A 54 -9.72 12.34 9.21
N ARG A 55 -8.57 12.49 8.55
CA ARG A 55 -7.86 13.77 8.47
C ARG A 55 -8.61 14.82 7.66
N SER A 56 -9.31 14.44 6.60
CA SER A 56 -10.10 15.40 5.82
C SER A 56 -11.28 15.94 6.63
N LEU A 57 -11.92 15.09 7.44
CA LEU A 57 -13.02 15.46 8.34
C LEU A 57 -12.59 16.41 9.48
N THR A 58 -11.30 16.47 9.81
CA THR A 58 -10.73 17.38 10.82
C THR A 58 -9.91 18.52 10.21
N SER A 59 -10.04 18.74 8.90
CA SER A 59 -9.36 19.83 8.21
C SER A 59 -10.05 21.19 8.44
N PRO A 60 -9.33 22.32 8.31
CA PRO A 60 -9.94 23.67 8.38
C PRO A 60 -11.14 23.83 7.44
N ARG A 61 -11.09 23.22 6.24
CA ARG A 61 -12.18 23.26 5.25
C ARG A 61 -13.42 22.49 5.74
N ALA A 62 -13.24 21.36 6.41
CA ALA A 62 -14.35 20.62 7.01
C ALA A 62 -14.97 21.41 8.16
N TYR A 63 -14.15 22.05 9.01
CA TYR A 63 -14.68 22.94 10.05
C TYR A 63 -15.51 24.08 9.48
N LEU A 64 -15.07 24.73 8.39
CA LEU A 64 -15.87 25.75 7.70
C LEU A 64 -17.22 25.20 7.22
N ALA A 65 -17.22 24.00 6.63
CA ALA A 65 -18.46 23.33 6.19
C ALA A 65 -19.39 23.01 7.37
N TYR A 66 -18.85 22.52 8.49
CA TYR A 66 -19.63 22.27 9.71
C TYR A 66 -20.21 23.55 10.30
N THR A 67 -19.43 24.63 10.35
CA THR A 67 -19.92 25.92 10.83
C THR A 67 -21.01 26.48 9.92
N ALA A 68 -20.82 26.39 8.60
CA ALA A 68 -21.83 26.81 7.63
C ALA A 68 -23.12 25.96 7.76
N PHE A 69 -22.98 24.65 7.96
CA PHE A 69 -24.12 23.76 8.17
C PHE A 69 -24.88 24.11 9.47
N ALA A 70 -24.17 24.35 10.58
CA ALA A 70 -24.78 24.77 11.84
C ALA A 70 -25.49 26.13 11.71
N LEU A 71 -24.87 27.11 11.04
CA LEU A 71 -25.50 28.39 10.73
C LEU A 71 -26.75 28.21 9.85
N GLY A 72 -26.70 27.32 8.86
CA GLY A 72 -27.84 26.93 8.04
C GLY A 72 -29.01 26.37 8.87
N LEU A 73 -28.71 25.49 9.84
CA LEU A 73 -29.71 24.95 10.76
C LEU A 73 -30.32 26.03 11.65
N THR A 74 -29.53 26.96 12.18
CA THR A 74 -30.06 28.06 13.02
C THR A 74 -30.94 29.02 12.22
N THR A 75 -30.59 29.30 10.97
CA THR A 75 -31.37 30.20 10.09
C THR A 75 -32.65 29.56 9.58
N LEU A 76 -32.70 28.22 9.49
CA LEU A 76 -33.93 27.47 9.20
C LEU A 76 -35.01 27.62 10.28
N SER A 77 -34.63 27.94 11.52
CA SER A 77 -35.57 28.19 12.63
C SER A 77 -36.19 29.59 12.61
N CYS A 78 -35.73 30.50 11.75
CA CYS A 78 -36.29 31.86 11.66
C CYS A 78 -37.68 31.87 11.03
N SER A 79 -38.56 32.78 11.47
CA SER A 79 -39.93 32.90 10.96
C SER A 79 -40.03 33.43 9.52
N ARG A 80 -38.99 34.13 9.04
CA ARG A 80 -38.97 34.71 7.68
C ARG A 80 -38.66 33.64 6.63
N ARG A 81 -39.53 33.51 5.62
CA ARG A 81 -39.39 32.53 4.53
C ARG A 81 -38.07 32.63 3.78
N ASP A 82 -37.61 33.83 3.46
CA ASP A 82 -36.37 34.05 2.70
C ASP A 82 -35.14 33.53 3.46
N LEU A 83 -35.10 33.77 4.78
CA LEU A 83 -34.04 33.28 5.66
C LEU A 83 -34.04 31.76 5.77
N ARG A 84 -35.24 31.15 5.79
CA ARG A 84 -35.37 29.68 5.78
C ARG A 84 -34.85 29.07 4.49
N LEU A 85 -35.15 29.68 3.33
CA LEU A 85 -34.64 29.22 2.04
C LEU A 85 -33.11 29.32 2.00
N ALA A 86 -32.55 30.47 2.41
CA ALA A 86 -31.10 30.66 2.50
C ALA A 86 -30.42 29.63 3.42
N GLY A 87 -31.00 29.39 4.61
CA GLY A 87 -30.50 28.38 5.55
C GLY A 87 -30.54 26.96 4.98
N GLY A 88 -31.64 26.61 4.28
CA GLY A 88 -31.78 25.35 3.58
C GLY A 88 -30.70 25.15 2.51
N THR A 89 -30.49 26.15 1.65
CA THR A 89 -29.42 26.12 0.65
C THR A 89 -28.05 25.95 1.28
N LEU A 90 -27.75 26.67 2.37
CA LEU A 90 -26.47 26.57 3.05
C LEU A 90 -26.22 25.17 3.62
N CYS A 91 -27.23 24.56 4.25
CA CYS A 91 -27.17 23.17 4.72
C CYS A 91 -26.90 22.20 3.57
N THR A 92 -27.63 22.34 2.46
CA THR A 92 -27.49 21.48 1.29
C THR A 92 -26.08 21.60 0.68
N VAL A 93 -25.57 22.81 0.50
CA VAL A 93 -24.23 23.04 -0.07
C VAL A 93 -23.15 22.45 0.84
N SER A 94 -23.23 22.66 2.16
CA SER A 94 -22.29 22.06 3.11
C SER A 94 -22.33 20.53 3.09
N LEU A 95 -23.53 19.93 3.02
CA LEU A 95 -23.67 18.48 2.94
C LEU A 95 -23.10 17.92 1.63
N LEU A 96 -23.41 18.55 0.50
CA LEU A 96 -22.88 18.17 -0.81
C LEU A 96 -21.35 18.29 -0.85
N PHE A 97 -20.79 19.33 -0.23
CA PHE A 97 -19.34 19.48 -0.12
C PHE A 97 -18.70 18.34 0.69
N MET A 98 -19.28 17.95 1.83
CA MET A 98 -18.79 16.82 2.62
C MET A 98 -18.91 15.49 1.87
N LEU A 99 -20.01 15.27 1.16
CA LEU A 99 -20.19 14.10 0.30
C LEU A 99 -19.18 14.08 -0.86
N TYR A 100 -18.89 15.24 -1.44
CA TYR A 100 -17.86 15.39 -2.46
C TYR A 100 -16.48 15.02 -1.92
N LEU A 101 -16.09 15.53 -0.73
CA LEU A 101 -14.81 15.18 -0.10
C LEU A 101 -14.69 13.67 0.13
N TRP A 102 -15.73 13.05 0.67
CA TRP A 102 -15.76 11.62 0.91
C TRP A 102 -15.61 10.82 -0.40
N ARG A 103 -16.37 11.18 -1.45
CA ARG A 103 -16.29 10.53 -2.76
C ARG A 103 -14.94 10.74 -3.44
N ALA A 104 -14.40 11.95 -3.41
CA ALA A 104 -13.12 12.27 -4.05
C ALA A 104 -11.97 11.45 -3.45
N ILE A 105 -11.90 11.38 -2.12
CA ILE A 105 -10.89 10.57 -1.43
C ILE A 105 -11.12 9.07 -1.71
N ASN A 106 -12.36 8.60 -1.62
CA ASN A 106 -12.65 7.19 -1.90
C ASN A 106 -12.25 6.80 -3.34
N ASN A 107 -12.61 7.62 -4.32
CA ASN A 107 -12.27 7.41 -5.72
C ASN A 107 -10.76 7.45 -5.96
N LEU A 108 -10.01 8.33 -5.29
CA LEU A 108 -8.55 8.38 -5.40
C LEU A 108 -7.92 7.01 -5.06
N PHE A 109 -8.26 6.45 -3.89
CA PHE A 109 -7.70 5.17 -3.46
C PHE A 109 -8.22 3.99 -4.27
N VAL A 110 -9.51 3.97 -4.61
CA VAL A 110 -10.09 2.91 -5.45
C VAL A 110 -9.46 2.92 -6.85
N ASN A 111 -9.35 4.09 -7.48
CA ASN A 111 -8.75 4.22 -8.81
C ASN A 111 -7.27 3.86 -8.79
N PHE A 112 -6.55 4.15 -7.70
CA PHE A 112 -5.17 3.69 -7.53
C PHE A 112 -5.08 2.15 -7.55
N CYS A 113 -5.94 1.46 -6.79
CA CYS A 113 -5.95 -0.01 -6.78
C CYS A 113 -6.40 -0.61 -8.11
N ILE A 114 -7.41 -0.01 -8.77
CA ILE A 114 -7.83 -0.42 -10.11
C ILE A 114 -6.71 -0.20 -11.13
N GLY A 115 -6.01 0.93 -11.07
CA GLY A 115 -4.87 1.23 -11.93
C GLY A 115 -3.73 0.22 -11.75
N ALA A 116 -3.40 -0.12 -10.50
CA ALA A 116 -2.43 -1.17 -10.20
C ALA A 116 -2.83 -2.52 -10.82
N ARG A 117 -4.10 -2.92 -10.70
CA ARG A 117 -4.64 -4.16 -11.31
C ARG A 117 -4.65 -4.17 -12.84
N LYS A 118 -4.52 -3.01 -13.48
CA LYS A 118 -4.40 -2.89 -14.94
C LYS A 118 -2.95 -2.80 -15.42
N THR A 119 -2.01 -2.65 -14.51
CA THR A 119 -0.58 -2.46 -14.80
C THR A 119 0.21 -3.62 -14.18
N ASP A 120 1.06 -3.35 -13.19
CA ASP A 120 1.99 -4.32 -12.62
C ASP A 120 1.30 -5.51 -11.93
N MET A 121 0.06 -5.34 -11.47
CA MET A 121 -0.70 -6.40 -10.81
C MET A 121 -1.63 -7.18 -11.75
N ALA A 122 -1.71 -6.82 -13.04
CA ALA A 122 -2.50 -7.56 -14.03
C ALA A 122 -1.88 -8.94 -14.29
N ASP A 123 -0.57 -8.96 -14.47
CA ASP A 123 0.27 -10.15 -14.63
C ASP A 123 1.51 -9.98 -13.74
N ILE A 124 1.40 -10.48 -12.51
CA ILE A 124 2.42 -10.29 -11.47
C ILE A 124 3.72 -11.01 -11.86
N ALA A 125 3.62 -12.23 -12.38
CA ALA A 125 4.79 -13.01 -12.77
C ALA A 125 5.60 -12.29 -13.84
N LYS A 126 4.91 -11.81 -14.89
CA LYS A 126 5.55 -11.06 -15.97
C LYS A 126 6.10 -9.71 -15.51
N SER A 127 5.32 -8.95 -14.74
CA SER A 127 5.69 -7.57 -14.38
C SER A 127 6.89 -7.50 -13.43
N TYR A 128 7.08 -8.55 -12.61
CA TYR A 128 8.18 -8.65 -11.65
C TYR A 128 9.22 -9.72 -12.07
N GLU A 129 9.19 -10.16 -13.33
CA GLU A 129 10.13 -11.11 -13.95
C GLU A 129 10.40 -12.37 -13.12
N ILE A 130 9.31 -12.93 -12.61
CA ILE A 130 9.33 -14.19 -11.88
C ILE A 130 9.39 -15.30 -12.93
N PRO A 131 10.46 -16.10 -12.98
CA PRO A 131 10.58 -17.09 -14.05
C PRO A 131 9.63 -18.25 -13.84
N ASP A 132 9.19 -18.80 -14.97
CA ASP A 132 8.36 -20.00 -15.01
C ASP A 132 9.17 -21.28 -14.72
N ASP A 133 10.49 -21.25 -14.89
CA ASP A 133 11.41 -22.36 -14.61
C ASP A 133 12.53 -21.91 -13.64
N ILE A 134 12.83 -22.77 -12.67
CA ILE A 134 13.91 -22.60 -11.68
C ILE A 134 15.28 -22.47 -12.38
N SER A 135 15.41 -22.98 -13.61
CA SER A 135 16.66 -22.96 -14.37
C SER A 135 16.92 -21.67 -15.16
N ALA A 136 15.92 -20.81 -15.32
CA ALA A 136 16.05 -19.57 -16.11
C ALA A 136 16.87 -18.50 -15.37
N GLU A 137 17.63 -17.71 -16.12
CA GLU A 137 18.32 -16.53 -15.57
C GLU A 137 17.28 -15.57 -14.97
N GLN A 138 17.31 -15.45 -13.65
CA GLN A 138 16.42 -14.59 -12.88
C GLN A 138 16.97 -13.16 -12.90
N GLY A 139 16.19 -12.24 -13.46
CA GLY A 139 16.45 -10.81 -13.35
C GLY A 139 16.43 -10.32 -11.89
N PRO A 140 16.86 -9.08 -11.63
CA PRO A 140 16.92 -8.54 -10.27
C PRO A 140 15.55 -8.20 -9.66
N GLY A 141 14.47 -8.31 -10.45
CA GLY A 141 13.09 -8.17 -9.98
C GLY A 141 12.58 -9.39 -9.23
N GLY A 142 11.47 -9.20 -8.51
CA GLY A 142 10.78 -10.33 -7.89
C GLY A 142 9.53 -9.94 -7.12
N PHE A 143 8.71 -10.93 -6.80
CA PHE A 143 7.54 -10.73 -5.96
C PHE A 143 7.52 -11.75 -4.82
N PHE A 144 7.53 -11.24 -3.60
CA PHE A 144 7.65 -12.03 -2.37
C PHE A 144 6.30 -12.08 -1.67
N VAL A 145 5.92 -13.28 -1.27
CA VAL A 145 4.68 -13.58 -0.58
C VAL A 145 5.01 -14.14 0.79
N ALA A 146 4.44 -13.54 1.82
CA ALA A 146 4.38 -14.12 3.15
C ALA A 146 3.07 -14.91 3.26
N ALA A 147 3.18 -16.20 3.51
CA ALA A 147 2.03 -17.10 3.59
C ALA A 147 2.06 -17.94 4.87
N ILE A 148 0.88 -18.35 5.32
CA ILE A 148 0.71 -19.44 6.29
C ILE A 148 0.30 -20.67 5.48
N GLU A 149 1.14 -21.70 5.48
CA GLU A 149 0.85 -22.96 4.80
C GLU A 149 0.25 -23.95 5.82
N SER A 150 -0.90 -24.54 5.47
CA SER A 150 -1.60 -25.54 6.27
C SER A 150 -2.04 -26.69 5.36
N GLY A 151 -1.12 -27.62 5.08
CA GLY A 151 -1.35 -28.70 4.13
C GLY A 151 -1.43 -28.16 2.70
N GLU A 152 -2.53 -28.42 2.01
CA GLU A 152 -2.78 -27.95 0.64
C GLU A 152 -3.27 -26.49 0.57
N GLU A 153 -3.69 -25.92 1.70
CA GLU A 153 -4.15 -24.55 1.78
C GLU A 153 -3.00 -23.59 2.12
N SER A 154 -2.93 -22.48 1.38
CA SER A 154 -1.98 -21.40 1.61
C SER A 154 -2.72 -20.08 1.76
N GLU A 155 -2.70 -19.50 2.96
CA GLU A 155 -3.23 -18.17 3.23
C GLU A 155 -2.13 -17.12 3.00
N VAL A 156 -2.34 -16.22 2.05
CA VAL A 156 -1.49 -15.05 1.85
C VAL A 156 -1.74 -14.07 3.00
N VAL A 157 -0.69 -13.74 3.77
CA VAL A 157 -0.77 -12.81 4.91
C VAL A 157 0.01 -11.51 4.69
N GLY A 158 0.80 -11.44 3.62
CA GLY A 158 1.43 -10.21 3.15
C GLY A 158 2.23 -10.43 1.88
N TYR A 159 2.63 -9.35 1.21
CA TYR A 159 3.44 -9.43 0.01
C TYR A 159 4.23 -8.13 -0.25
N LEU A 160 5.21 -8.23 -1.15
CA LEU A 160 6.08 -7.14 -1.57
C LEU A 160 6.61 -7.40 -2.99
N GLY A 161 6.52 -6.39 -3.86
CA GLY A 161 7.17 -6.42 -5.17
C GLY A 161 8.51 -5.67 -5.16
N LEU A 162 9.49 -6.19 -5.89
CA LEU A 162 10.76 -5.54 -6.21
C LEU A 162 10.81 -5.36 -7.73
N ASP A 163 10.69 -4.12 -8.17
CA ASP A 163 10.66 -3.72 -9.58
C ASP A 163 11.98 -3.01 -9.92
N TYR A 164 12.71 -3.49 -10.92
CA TYR A 164 14.00 -2.89 -11.32
C TYR A 164 13.92 -2.05 -12.60
N HIS A 165 12.74 -1.99 -13.23
CA HIS A 165 12.47 -1.11 -14.38
C HIS A 165 11.85 0.22 -13.97
N ALA A 166 11.62 0.42 -12.67
CA ALA A 166 11.01 1.62 -12.12
C ALA A 166 11.83 2.89 -12.35
N ASN A 167 13.15 2.77 -12.56
CA ASN A 167 14.05 3.88 -12.82
C ASN A 167 14.88 3.60 -14.07
N ASP A 168 15.37 4.65 -14.75
CA ASP A 168 16.28 4.52 -15.90
C ASP A 168 17.68 3.99 -15.51
N ASP A 169 17.94 3.77 -14.21
CA ASP A 169 19.19 3.23 -13.68
C ASP A 169 19.06 1.70 -13.47
N PRO A 170 19.77 0.87 -14.26
CA PRO A 170 19.68 -0.58 -14.19
C PRO A 170 20.25 -1.16 -12.88
N THR A 171 20.91 -0.34 -12.07
CA THR A 171 21.44 -0.74 -10.76
C THR A 171 20.52 -0.34 -9.60
N SER A 172 19.36 0.25 -9.89
CA SER A 172 18.41 0.72 -8.87
C SER A 172 17.06 0.01 -8.97
N GLY A 173 16.64 -0.63 -7.88
CA GLY A 173 15.30 -1.19 -7.74
C GLY A 173 14.33 -0.28 -7.00
N GLU A 174 13.04 -0.59 -7.08
CA GLU A 174 11.96 0.01 -6.32
C GLU A 174 11.16 -1.07 -5.57
N LEU A 175 10.96 -0.90 -4.27
CA LEU A 175 9.99 -1.68 -3.51
C LEU A 175 8.59 -1.14 -3.73
N ARG A 176 7.71 -1.99 -4.28
CA ARG A 176 6.35 -1.64 -4.67
C ARG A 176 5.34 -2.54 -3.98
N ARG A 177 4.13 -2.02 -3.85
CA ARG A 177 2.93 -2.78 -3.44
C ARG A 177 3.07 -3.53 -2.10
N MET A 178 3.89 -3.05 -1.17
CA MET A 178 4.07 -3.73 0.11
C MET A 178 2.80 -3.67 0.97
N ILE A 179 2.20 -4.81 1.28
CA ILE A 179 1.02 -4.91 2.15
C ILE A 179 1.15 -6.10 3.10
N VAL A 180 0.72 -5.89 4.35
CA VAL A 180 0.54 -6.94 5.34
C VAL A 180 -0.89 -6.89 5.85
N SER A 181 -1.55 -8.06 5.83
CA SER A 181 -2.91 -8.26 6.33
C SER A 181 -3.06 -7.64 7.72
N ALA A 182 -4.13 -6.85 7.93
CA ALA A 182 -4.36 -6.15 9.19
C ALA A 182 -4.40 -7.10 10.39
N ARG A 183 -4.95 -8.31 10.20
CA ARG A 183 -5.04 -9.37 11.21
C ARG A 183 -3.68 -9.98 11.59
N HIS A 184 -2.67 -9.82 10.74
CA HIS A 184 -1.35 -10.44 10.87
C HIS A 184 -0.22 -9.42 11.11
N ARG A 185 -0.56 -8.13 11.27
CA ARG A 185 0.41 -7.07 11.58
C ARG A 185 1.08 -7.29 12.93
N ARG A 186 2.18 -6.56 13.16
CA ARG A 186 3.00 -6.61 14.38
C ARG A 186 3.66 -7.98 14.65
N ARG A 187 3.59 -8.93 13.71
CA ARG A 187 4.29 -10.23 13.72
C ARG A 187 5.60 -10.22 12.94
N LYS A 188 6.20 -9.04 12.71
CA LYS A 188 7.44 -8.84 11.91
C LYS A 188 7.38 -9.27 10.43
N ILE A 189 6.20 -9.60 9.90
CA ILE A 189 6.02 -10.01 8.48
C ILE A 189 6.62 -9.00 7.50
N GLY A 190 6.36 -7.71 7.69
CA GLY A 190 6.95 -6.69 6.83
C GLY A 190 8.48 -6.68 6.85
N SER A 191 9.09 -6.97 8.00
CA SER A 191 10.55 -7.12 8.07
C SER A 191 11.05 -8.35 7.33
N LEU A 192 10.32 -9.46 7.39
CA LEU A 192 10.68 -10.68 6.65
C LEU A 192 10.63 -10.44 5.13
N LEU A 193 9.57 -9.76 4.66
CA LEU A 193 9.43 -9.40 3.24
C LEU A 193 10.56 -8.47 2.76
N ILE A 194 10.86 -7.39 3.51
CA ILE A 194 11.97 -6.49 3.17
C ILE A 194 13.30 -7.26 3.14
N ASN A 195 13.56 -8.09 4.15
CA ASN A 195 14.80 -8.87 4.19
C ASN A 195 14.92 -9.84 3.00
N ALA A 196 13.83 -10.51 2.63
CA ALA A 196 13.81 -11.40 1.46
C ALA A 196 14.09 -10.62 0.16
N ALA A 197 13.45 -9.46 -0.03
CA ALA A 197 13.71 -8.62 -1.19
C ALA A 197 15.14 -8.07 -1.22
N MET A 198 15.69 -7.63 -0.09
CA MET A 198 17.09 -7.17 0.00
C MET A 198 18.08 -8.30 -0.27
N ALA A 199 17.83 -9.50 0.26
CA ALA A 199 18.67 -10.67 0.01
C ALA A 199 18.65 -11.05 -1.48
N HIS A 200 17.46 -11.05 -2.09
CA HIS A 200 17.30 -11.28 -3.51
C HIS A 200 18.03 -10.22 -4.35
N ALA A 201 17.88 -8.94 -4.03
CA ALA A 201 18.56 -7.85 -4.74
C ALA A 201 20.09 -7.97 -4.71
N ARG A 202 20.66 -8.55 -3.64
CA ARG A 202 22.10 -8.79 -3.47
C ARG A 202 22.60 -10.00 -4.24
N SER A 203 21.79 -11.05 -4.34
CA SER A 203 22.21 -12.33 -4.92
C SER A 203 22.19 -12.36 -6.45
N ARG A 204 21.80 -11.27 -7.11
CA ARG A 204 21.57 -11.20 -8.55
C ARG A 204 22.78 -10.65 -9.30
N SER A 205 22.80 -10.89 -10.61
CA SER A 205 23.86 -10.43 -11.50
C SER A 205 23.23 -9.66 -12.68
N PRO A 206 23.46 -8.34 -12.81
CA PRO A 206 24.17 -7.50 -11.84
C PRO A 206 23.36 -7.31 -10.54
N PRO A 207 24.03 -7.13 -9.39
CA PRO A 207 23.33 -6.83 -8.14
C PRO A 207 22.78 -5.41 -8.17
N LEU A 208 21.66 -5.18 -7.51
CA LEU A 208 21.17 -3.82 -7.29
C LEU A 208 22.06 -3.13 -6.27
N LEU A 209 22.37 -1.86 -6.52
CA LEU A 209 23.17 -1.00 -5.64
C LEU A 209 22.29 -0.14 -4.74
N THR A 210 21.13 0.27 -5.23
CA THR A 210 20.15 1.06 -4.48
C THR A 210 18.75 0.49 -4.60
N ILE A 211 17.97 0.69 -3.55
CA ILE A 211 16.55 0.40 -3.54
C ILE A 211 15.81 1.65 -3.08
N ASP A 212 14.89 2.11 -3.91
CA ASP A 212 13.95 3.19 -3.64
C ASP A 212 12.59 2.65 -3.21
N LEU A 213 11.79 3.50 -2.57
CA LEU A 213 10.36 3.30 -2.40
C LEU A 213 9.66 4.62 -2.15
N GLU A 214 8.37 4.67 -2.46
CA GLU A 214 7.50 5.77 -2.09
C GLU A 214 6.42 5.35 -1.09
N THR A 215 6.12 6.22 -0.12
CA THR A 215 4.99 6.03 0.78
C THR A 215 4.34 7.35 1.14
N THR A 216 3.06 7.31 1.50
CA THR A 216 2.29 8.52 1.82
C THR A 216 2.41 8.88 3.30
N GLU A 217 2.09 10.13 3.64
CA GLU A 217 1.94 10.57 5.02
C GLU A 217 0.83 9.84 5.79
N PHE A 218 -0.09 9.17 5.10
CA PHE A 218 -1.16 8.36 5.70
C PHE A 218 -0.68 6.98 6.18
N GLN A 219 0.62 6.68 6.03
CA GLN A 219 1.21 5.38 6.33
C GLN A 219 2.38 5.48 7.34
N PRO A 220 2.16 6.05 8.55
CA PRO A 220 3.24 6.24 9.51
C PRO A 220 3.86 4.90 9.98
N GLY A 221 3.09 3.82 9.98
CA GLY A 221 3.61 2.48 10.29
C GLY A 221 4.63 1.97 9.27
N ALA A 222 4.39 2.25 7.97
CA ALA A 222 5.30 1.89 6.89
C ALA A 222 6.58 2.73 6.96
N GLN A 223 6.46 4.05 7.15
CA GLN A 223 7.62 4.94 7.32
C GLN A 223 8.54 4.48 8.45
N LYS A 224 7.99 4.16 9.63
CA LYS A 224 8.76 3.62 10.76
C LYS A 224 9.43 2.29 10.44
N LEU A 225 8.76 1.42 9.67
CA LEU A 225 9.32 0.15 9.23
C LEU A 225 10.53 0.38 8.30
N TYR A 226 10.39 1.24 7.28
CA TYR A 226 11.46 1.54 6.34
C TYR A 226 12.67 2.17 7.03
N THR A 227 12.47 3.16 7.90
CA THR A 227 13.57 3.78 8.66
C THR A 227 14.30 2.77 9.53
N ARG A 228 13.58 1.85 10.21
CA ARG A 228 14.22 0.76 10.97
C ARG A 228 15.05 -0.18 10.09
N HIS A 229 14.69 -0.32 8.83
CA HIS A 229 15.42 -1.11 7.84
C HIS A 229 16.47 -0.30 7.08
N GLY A 230 16.93 0.84 7.60
CA GLY A 230 18.03 1.60 7.04
C GLY A 230 17.68 2.43 5.80
N PHE A 231 16.39 2.60 5.49
CA PHE A 231 15.97 3.54 4.46
C PHE A 231 15.97 4.97 4.99
N ALA A 232 16.57 5.88 4.24
CA ALA A 232 16.59 7.30 4.52
C ALA A 232 15.63 8.05 3.57
N VAL A 233 14.98 9.11 4.05
CA VAL A 233 14.18 10.00 3.19
C VAL A 233 15.13 10.80 2.30
N VAL A 234 14.96 10.69 0.98
CA VAL A 234 15.77 11.40 -0.02
C VAL A 234 14.97 12.45 -0.78
N GLY A 235 13.65 12.48 -0.61
CA GLY A 235 12.80 13.49 -1.24
C GLY A 235 11.38 13.44 -0.72
N THR A 236 10.66 14.53 -0.94
CA THR A 236 9.22 14.60 -0.72
C THR A 236 8.55 15.29 -1.90
N ARG A 237 7.33 14.88 -2.22
CA ARG A 237 6.50 15.55 -3.23
C ARG A 237 5.06 15.63 -2.75
N VAL A 238 4.39 16.73 -3.07
CA VAL A 238 2.97 16.91 -2.74
C VAL A 238 2.15 16.55 -3.96
N VAL A 239 1.21 15.63 -3.78
CA VAL A 239 0.20 15.30 -4.79
C VAL A 239 -1.12 15.92 -4.36
N SER A 240 -1.70 16.71 -5.27
CA SER A 240 -3.00 17.36 -5.06
C SER A 240 -4.05 16.68 -5.93
N VAL A 241 -5.17 16.28 -5.33
CA VAL A 241 -6.31 15.68 -6.02
C VAL A 241 -7.55 16.47 -5.60
N GLY A 242 -7.94 17.43 -6.45
CA GLY A 242 -8.96 18.42 -6.10
C GLY A 242 -8.53 19.23 -4.88
N VAL A 243 -9.35 19.21 -3.83
CA VAL A 243 -9.09 19.92 -2.56
C VAL A 243 -8.29 19.09 -1.54
N PHE A 244 -7.92 17.86 -1.89
CA PHE A 244 -7.14 16.96 -1.06
C PHE A 244 -5.65 17.04 -1.43
N GLN A 245 -4.80 17.12 -0.42
CA GLN A 245 -3.35 17.11 -0.59
C GLN A 245 -2.75 15.95 0.20
N ALA A 246 -1.77 15.28 -0.40
CA ALA A 246 -1.02 14.20 0.21
C ALA A 246 0.47 14.41 -0.02
N THR A 247 1.25 14.33 1.05
CA THR A 247 2.71 14.27 0.97
C THR A 247 3.15 12.83 0.73
N ILE A 248 3.93 12.64 -0.31
CA ILE A 248 4.63 11.39 -0.63
C ILE A 248 6.10 11.56 -0.25
N PHE A 249 6.62 10.60 0.49
CA PHE A 249 8.01 10.51 0.89
C PHE A 249 8.70 9.48 0.01
N ARG A 250 9.80 9.88 -0.64
CA ARG A 250 10.72 8.98 -1.32
C ARG A 250 11.80 8.57 -0.33
N PHE A 251 11.92 7.27 -0.14
CA PHE A 251 12.94 6.64 0.69
C PHE A 251 13.94 5.92 -0.20
N ARG A 252 15.20 5.91 0.20
CA ARG A 252 16.28 5.19 -0.47
C ARG A 252 17.16 4.48 0.53
N ARG A 253 17.64 3.31 0.15
CA ARG A 253 18.68 2.55 0.87
C ARG A 253 19.72 2.04 -0.13
N LYS A 254 20.99 2.05 0.29
CA LYS A 254 22.05 1.29 -0.40
C LYS A 254 21.92 -0.19 -0.05
N VAL A 255 22.05 -1.04 -1.06
CA VAL A 255 21.98 -2.49 -0.91
C VAL A 255 23.27 -3.04 -0.31
N ALA A 256 24.40 -2.40 -0.63
CA ALA A 256 25.72 -2.71 -0.09
C ALA A 256 25.89 -2.14 1.33
N GLU A 257 25.79 -3.04 2.31
CA GLU A 257 26.35 -3.05 3.67
C GLU A 257 26.10 -4.43 4.29
#